data_AF-A0A073CK89-F1
#
_entry.id   AF-A0A073CK89-F1
#
_cell.length_a   1.000
_cell.length_b   1.000
_cell.length_c   1.000
_cell.angle_alpha   90.00
_cell.angle_beta   90.00
_cell.angle_gamma   90.00
#
_symmetry.space_group_name_H-M   'P 1'
#
loop_
_entity.id
_entity.type
_entity.pdbx_description
1 polymer ?
#
loop_
_entity_poly.entity_id
_entity_poly.type
_entity_poly.pdbx_seq_one_letter_code
_entity_poly.pdbx_strand_id
1 'polypeptide(L)'
;MRYNHRIFINCTSTKPMNELEPTVEELKDLLEHHDHEHSSHPHIHSQESFRKIVNRLSRLEGHIRGVKTMVQENRPCPDVLIQIAAIRGALDRVARIILDEHLSECVARAAKEGNIDVEIEALKAALDRFLP
;
A
#
# COMPACT_ATOMS: atom_id res chain seq x y z
N MET A 1 -1.81 -22.55 -11.69
CA MET A 1 -2.47 -21.99 -12.90
C MET A 1 -1.67 -20.76 -13.31
N ARG A 2 -1.22 -20.74 -14.56
CA ARG A 2 -0.20 -19.84 -15.10
C ARG A 2 -0.79 -18.44 -15.36
N TYR A 3 -0.03 -17.38 -15.07
CA TYR A 3 -0.12 -16.14 -15.84
C TYR A 3 1.26 -15.74 -16.35
N ASN A 4 1.32 -15.69 -17.67
CA ASN A 4 2.44 -15.35 -18.53
C ASN A 4 2.97 -13.94 -18.25
N HIS A 5 4.29 -13.81 -18.11
CA HIS A 5 4.99 -12.67 -18.68
C HIS A 5 6.17 -13.17 -19.50
N ARG A 6 6.09 -12.93 -20.82
CA ARG A 6 7.12 -13.22 -21.81
C ARG A 6 8.40 -12.48 -21.44
N ILE A 7 9.44 -13.21 -21.04
CA ILE A 7 10.81 -12.73 -21.14
C ILE A 7 11.30 -13.15 -22.53
N PHE A 8 11.52 -12.18 -23.41
CA PHE A 8 12.25 -12.42 -24.64
C PHE A 8 13.74 -12.61 -24.27
N ILE A 9 14.15 -13.86 -24.08
CA ILE A 9 15.57 -14.24 -24.18
C ILE A 9 15.78 -14.73 -25.59
N ASN A 10 16.25 -13.86 -26.50
CA ASN A 10 16.80 -14.34 -27.76
C ASN A 10 18.26 -14.75 -27.51
N CYS A 11 18.42 -16.05 -27.41
CA CYS A 11 19.63 -16.78 -27.07
C CYS A 11 20.57 -16.82 -28.29
N THR A 12 21.63 -16.01 -28.31
CA THR A 12 22.73 -16.17 -29.28
C THR A 12 24.11 -16.17 -28.62
N SER A 13 24.22 -16.46 -27.33
CA SER A 13 25.53 -16.65 -26.70
C SER A 13 25.53 -17.89 -25.83
N THR A 14 26.04 -18.99 -26.40
CA THR A 14 26.45 -20.18 -25.66
C THR A 14 27.73 -19.86 -24.90
N LYS A 15 27.64 -19.61 -23.60
CA LYS A 15 28.82 -19.52 -22.71
C LYS A 15 29.08 -20.91 -22.09
N PRO A 16 30.32 -21.45 -22.14
CA PRO A 16 30.61 -22.82 -21.72
C PRO A 16 30.50 -23.04 -20.20
N MET A 17 30.16 -24.28 -19.81
CA MET A 17 29.73 -24.76 -18.50
C MET A 17 30.75 -24.69 -17.33
N ASN A 18 31.86 -23.96 -17.43
CA ASN A 18 32.96 -24.06 -16.45
C ASN A 18 33.32 -22.77 -15.71
N GLU A 19 32.44 -21.75 -15.73
CA GLU A 19 32.66 -20.45 -15.06
C GLU A 19 31.39 -19.97 -14.32
N LEU A 20 30.81 -20.81 -13.46
CA LEU A 20 29.68 -20.42 -12.62
C LEU A 20 29.94 -20.71 -11.12
N GLU A 21 31.11 -20.32 -10.62
CA GLU A 21 31.21 -19.96 -9.20
C GLU A 21 31.09 -18.43 -9.11
N PRO A 22 30.05 -17.90 -8.45
CA PRO A 22 29.79 -16.48 -8.47
C PRO A 22 30.90 -15.71 -7.75
N THR A 23 31.34 -14.62 -8.38
CA THR A 23 32.32 -13.69 -7.82
C THR A 23 31.73 -12.90 -6.66
N VAL A 24 32.58 -12.33 -5.80
CA VAL A 24 32.17 -11.59 -4.58
C VAL A 24 31.24 -10.41 -4.90
N GLU A 25 31.28 -9.87 -6.12
CA GLU A 25 30.35 -8.86 -6.64
C GLU A 25 28.94 -9.43 -6.95
N GLU A 26 28.81 -10.68 -7.39
CA GLU A 26 27.50 -11.34 -7.62
C GLU A 26 26.82 -11.76 -6.30
N LEU A 27 27.59 -11.93 -5.21
CA LEU A 27 27.04 -12.13 -3.86
C LEU A 27 26.46 -10.86 -3.24
N LYS A 28 26.84 -9.66 -3.71
CA LYS A 28 26.26 -8.39 -3.22
C LYS A 28 24.82 -8.22 -3.72
N ASP A 29 24.53 -8.59 -4.96
CA ASP A 29 23.17 -8.55 -5.54
C ASP A 29 22.21 -9.56 -4.88
N LEU A 30 22.75 -10.63 -4.28
CA LEU A 30 21.99 -11.62 -3.51
C LEU A 30 21.62 -11.15 -2.08
N LEU A 31 22.20 -10.07 -1.58
CA LEU A 31 21.92 -9.50 -0.25
C LEU A 31 20.98 -8.28 -0.28
N GLU A 32 20.57 -7.80 -1.45
CA GLU A 32 19.60 -6.68 -1.58
C GLU A 32 18.17 -7.13 -1.91
N HIS A 33 17.87 -8.42 -1.75
CA HIS A 33 16.49 -8.90 -1.68
C HIS A 33 16.07 -9.01 -0.22
N HIS A 34 15.97 -7.86 0.45
CA HIS A 34 15.14 -7.74 1.64
C HIS A 34 13.68 -7.87 1.20
N ASP A 35 13.28 -9.10 0.84
CA ASP A 35 11.91 -9.57 0.95
C ASP A 35 11.58 -9.56 2.45
N HIS A 36 11.37 -8.36 2.99
CA HIS A 36 10.59 -8.21 4.20
C HIS A 36 9.23 -8.78 3.82
N GLU A 37 8.97 -10.01 4.25
CA GLU A 37 7.61 -10.53 4.41
C GLU A 37 6.84 -9.40 5.07
N HIS A 38 6.08 -8.64 4.26
CA HIS A 38 5.16 -7.66 4.79
C HIS A 38 4.21 -8.49 5.60
N SER A 39 4.41 -8.46 6.92
CA SER A 39 3.62 -9.22 7.86
C SER A 39 2.19 -8.71 7.72
N SER A 40 1.46 -9.35 6.81
CA SER A 40 0.14 -8.94 6.35
C SER A 40 -0.82 -9.43 7.41
N HIS A 41 -0.74 -8.81 8.57
CA HIS A 41 -1.63 -9.11 9.67
C HIS A 41 -3.04 -8.63 9.31
N PRO A 42 -4.08 -9.41 9.65
CA PRO A 42 -5.45 -8.96 9.47
C PRO A 42 -5.65 -7.67 10.24
N HIS A 43 -6.15 -6.61 9.58
CA HIS A 43 -6.48 -5.34 10.24
C HIS A 43 -7.69 -5.58 11.16
N ILE A 44 -7.52 -5.48 12.48
CA ILE A 44 -8.60 -5.77 13.44
C ILE A 44 -9.26 -4.46 13.90
N HIS A 45 -10.18 -3.97 13.09
CA HIS A 45 -11.02 -2.84 13.52
C HIS A 45 -11.98 -3.27 14.64
N SER A 46 -12.13 -2.44 15.67
CA SER A 46 -13.26 -2.57 16.58
C SER A 46 -14.57 -2.51 15.78
N GLN A 47 -15.62 -3.19 16.24
CA GLN A 47 -16.90 -3.21 15.53
C GLN A 47 -17.47 -1.78 15.30
N GLU A 48 -17.18 -0.87 16.23
CA GLU A 48 -17.53 0.54 16.11
C GLU A 48 -16.70 1.25 15.02
N SER A 49 -15.38 1.06 15.01
CA SER A 49 -14.51 1.67 14.00
C SER A 49 -14.85 1.16 12.60
N PHE A 50 -15.01 -0.15 12.44
CA PHE A 50 -15.39 -0.75 11.17
C PHE A 50 -16.65 -0.08 10.58
N ARG A 51 -17.71 0.06 11.39
CA ARG A 51 -18.93 0.75 10.97
C ARG A 51 -18.66 2.22 10.60
N LYS A 52 -17.83 2.93 11.36
CA LYS A 52 -17.47 4.33 11.06
C LYS A 52 -16.73 4.45 9.73
N ILE A 53 -15.76 3.58 9.45
CA ILE A 53 -14.98 3.55 8.21
C ILE A 53 -15.90 3.25 7.03
N VAL A 54 -16.69 2.17 7.11
CA VAL A 54 -17.64 1.79 6.06
C VAL A 54 -18.60 2.95 5.75
N ASN A 55 -19.20 3.56 6.77
CA ASN A 55 -20.10 4.69 6.59
C ASN A 55 -19.43 5.92 5.95
N ARG A 56 -18.14 6.16 6.19
CA ARG A 56 -17.39 7.25 5.54
C ARG A 56 -17.11 6.92 4.07
N LEU A 57 -16.72 5.68 3.78
CA LEU A 57 -16.51 5.19 2.42
C LEU A 57 -17.80 5.24 1.59
N SER A 58 -18.95 4.84 2.14
CA SER A 58 -20.24 4.94 1.43
C SER A 58 -20.62 6.39 1.09
N ARG A 59 -20.28 7.36 1.96
CA ARG A 59 -20.48 8.79 1.64
C ARG A 59 -19.53 9.28 0.55
N LEU A 60 -18.27 8.86 0.58
CA LEU A 60 -17.29 9.15 -0.46
C LEU A 60 -17.74 8.61 -1.81
N GLU A 61 -18.29 7.39 -1.86
CA GLU A 61 -18.87 6.83 -3.08
C GLU A 61 -19.99 7.72 -3.63
N GLY A 62 -20.88 8.22 -2.77
CA GLY A 62 -21.90 9.19 -3.15
C GLY A 62 -21.31 10.49 -3.72
N HIS A 63 -20.26 11.04 -3.12
CA HIS A 63 -19.57 12.22 -3.63
C HIS A 63 -18.93 11.98 -5.01
N ILE A 64 -18.30 10.82 -5.23
CA ILE A 64 -17.71 10.45 -6.51
C ILE A 64 -18.80 10.37 -7.59
N ARG A 65 -19.95 9.74 -7.28
CA ARG A 65 -21.10 9.74 -8.19
C ARG A 65 -21.59 11.15 -8.50
N GLY A 66 -21.65 12.02 -7.50
CA GLY A 66 -22.02 13.44 -7.68
C GLY A 66 -21.07 14.18 -8.62
N VAL A 67 -19.76 14.02 -8.45
CA VAL A 67 -18.75 14.59 -9.36
C VAL A 67 -18.92 14.07 -10.78
N LYS A 68 -19.15 12.76 -10.96
CA LYS A 68 -19.44 12.19 -12.28
C LYS A 68 -20.65 12.88 -12.93
N THR A 69 -21.74 13.08 -12.20
CA THR A 69 -22.92 13.79 -12.70
C THR A 69 -22.59 15.24 -13.09
N MET A 70 -21.85 15.97 -12.26
CA MET A 70 -21.45 17.35 -12.57
C MET A 70 -20.67 17.47 -13.89
N VAL A 71 -19.80 16.50 -14.16
CA VAL A 71 -19.05 16.44 -15.43
C VAL A 71 -20.00 16.16 -16.60
N GLN A 72 -20.93 15.21 -16.46
CA GLN A 72 -21.93 14.89 -17.48
C GLN A 72 -22.84 16.09 -17.81
N GLU A 73 -23.13 16.92 -16.81
CA GLU A 73 -23.92 18.14 -16.93
C GLU A 73 -23.12 19.36 -17.42
N ASN A 74 -21.83 19.22 -17.74
CA ASN A 74 -20.93 20.32 -18.12
C ASN A 74 -20.93 21.47 -17.09
N ARG A 75 -20.95 21.15 -15.79
CA ARG A 75 -20.83 22.15 -14.72
C ARG A 75 -19.49 22.90 -14.81
N PRO A 76 -19.41 24.14 -14.30
CA PRO A 76 -18.16 24.91 -14.30
C PRO A 76 -17.01 24.15 -13.64
N CYS A 77 -15.83 24.19 -14.26
CA CYS A 77 -14.64 23.51 -13.75
C CYS A 77 -14.31 23.86 -12.29
N PRO A 78 -14.42 25.12 -11.82
CA PRO A 78 -14.17 25.46 -10.42
C PRO A 78 -15.06 24.68 -9.43
N ASP A 79 -16.35 24.51 -9.75
CA ASP A 79 -17.29 23.76 -8.90
C ASP A 79 -16.87 22.29 -8.78
N VAL A 80 -16.47 21.68 -9.91
CA VAL A 80 -16.01 20.28 -9.96
C VAL A 80 -14.74 20.12 -9.15
N LEU A 81 -13.78 21.05 -9.28
CA LEU A 81 -12.52 21.03 -8.52
C LEU A 81 -12.75 21.16 -7.00
N ILE A 82 -13.72 21.98 -6.57
CA ILE A 82 -14.10 22.09 -5.16
C ILE A 82 -14.60 20.73 -4.63
N GLN A 83 -15.44 20.03 -5.39
CA GLN A 83 -15.94 18.71 -4.97
C GLN A 83 -14.82 17.66 -4.94
N ILE A 84 -13.89 17.67 -5.89
CA ILE A 84 -12.71 16.80 -5.88
C ILE A 84 -11.85 17.07 -4.64
N ALA A 85 -11.61 18.34 -4.30
CA ALA A 85 -10.87 18.70 -3.10
C ALA A 85 -11.57 18.21 -1.81
N ALA A 86 -12.90 18.29 -1.76
CA ALA A 86 -13.68 17.76 -0.65
C ALA A 86 -13.57 16.22 -0.53
N ILE A 87 -13.58 15.51 -1.65
CA ILE A 87 -13.36 14.06 -1.71
C ILE A 87 -11.96 13.72 -1.18
N ARG A 88 -10.92 14.40 -1.66
CA ARG A 88 -9.54 14.17 -1.21
C ARG A 88 -9.43 14.35 0.30
N GLY A 89 -9.90 15.47 0.84
CA GLY A 89 -9.84 15.71 2.29
C GLY A 89 -10.69 14.71 3.10
N ALA A 90 -11.79 14.19 2.54
CA ALA A 90 -12.56 13.13 3.17
C ALA A 90 -11.84 11.77 3.14
N LEU A 91 -11.13 11.47 2.05
CA LEU A 91 -10.30 10.27 1.93
C LEU A 91 -9.12 10.31 2.89
N ASP A 92 -8.42 11.45 2.99
CA ASP A 92 -7.30 11.65 3.92
C ASP A 92 -7.73 11.38 5.38
N ARG A 93 -8.95 11.79 5.75
CA ARG A 93 -9.51 11.50 7.09
C ARG A 93 -9.78 10.01 7.32
N VAL A 94 -10.23 9.28 6.30
CA VAL A 94 -10.44 7.82 6.41
C VAL A 94 -9.10 7.12 6.54
N ALA A 95 -8.15 7.51 5.69
CA ALA A 95 -6.81 6.96 5.66
C ALA A 95 -6.12 7.17 7.02
N ARG A 96 -6.27 8.35 7.63
CA ARG A 96 -5.75 8.65 8.98
C ARG A 96 -6.33 7.74 10.07
N ILE A 97 -7.64 7.47 10.06
CA ILE A 97 -8.29 6.58 11.03
C ILE A 97 -7.68 5.18 10.97
N ILE A 98 -7.50 4.66 9.75
CA ILE A 98 -6.91 3.32 9.54
C ILE A 98 -5.46 3.30 10.04
N LEU A 99 -4.68 4.33 9.73
CA LEU A 99 -3.29 4.45 10.17
C LEU A 99 -3.17 4.53 11.71
N ASP A 100 -4.00 5.35 12.37
CA ASP A 100 -3.99 5.49 13.82
C ASP A 100 -4.29 4.14 14.52
N GLU A 101 -5.17 3.33 13.94
CA GLU A 101 -5.50 2.00 14.45
C GLU A 101 -4.37 0.99 14.24
N HIS A 102 -3.76 1.00 13.05
CA HIS A 102 -2.58 0.19 12.77
C HIS A 102 -1.42 0.49 13.72
N LEU A 103 -1.14 1.78 13.92
CA LEU A 103 -0.15 2.29 14.88
C LEU A 103 -0.41 1.75 16.29
N SER A 104 -1.66 1.85 16.75
CA SER A 104 -2.04 1.42 18.10
C SER A 104 -1.85 -0.09 18.29
N GLU A 105 -2.16 -0.89 17.26
CA GLU A 105 -1.98 -2.35 17.30
C GLU A 105 -0.50 -2.76 17.27
N CYS A 106 0.30 -2.19 16.38
CA CYS A 106 1.73 -2.48 16.27
C CYS A 106 2.46 -2.16 17.58
N VAL A 107 2.18 -1.01 18.19
CA VAL A 107 2.77 -0.63 19.49
C VAL A 107 2.31 -1.57 20.61
N ALA A 108 1.01 -1.90 20.66
CA ALA A 108 0.49 -2.82 21.67
C ALA A 108 1.10 -4.23 21.56
N ARG A 109 1.35 -4.69 20.33
CA ARG A 109 1.96 -6.00 20.06
C ARG A 109 3.44 -6.03 20.37
N ALA A 110 4.18 -5.00 19.94
CA ALA A 110 5.58 -4.80 20.30
C ALA A 110 5.78 -4.87 21.82
N ALA A 111 4.92 -4.19 22.58
CA ALA A 111 4.97 -4.18 24.04
C ALA A 111 4.65 -5.54 24.67
N LYS A 112 3.81 -6.37 24.04
CA LYS A 112 3.38 -7.67 24.57
C LYS A 112 4.32 -8.82 24.20
N GLU A 113 4.82 -8.83 22.97
CA GLU A 113 5.57 -9.94 22.39
C GLU A 113 7.08 -9.71 22.40
N GLY A 114 7.54 -8.48 22.70
CA GLY A 114 8.96 -8.12 22.76
C GLY A 114 9.62 -7.93 21.39
N ASN A 115 8.87 -8.06 20.29
CA ASN A 115 9.36 -7.96 18.91
C ASN A 115 9.38 -6.50 18.41
N ILE A 116 9.98 -5.60 19.18
CA ILE A 116 9.93 -4.15 18.93
C ILE A 116 10.47 -3.79 17.54
N ASP A 117 11.62 -4.36 17.14
CA ASP A 117 12.25 -4.03 15.87
C ASP A 117 11.38 -4.43 14.65
N VAL A 118 10.70 -5.58 14.72
CA VAL A 118 9.82 -6.06 13.66
C VAL A 118 8.61 -5.14 13.49
N GLU A 119 7.99 -4.73 14.60
CA GLU A 119 6.81 -3.85 14.57
C GLU A 119 7.18 -2.41 14.14
N ILE A 120 8.38 -1.94 14.47
CA ILE A 120 8.90 -0.65 13.99
C ILE A 120 9.10 -0.68 12.46
N GLU A 121 9.69 -1.74 11.92
CA GLU A 121 9.87 -1.85 10.46
C GLU A 121 8.53 -1.97 9.73
N ALA A 122 7.58 -2.73 10.28
CA ALA A 122 6.21 -2.79 9.74
C ALA A 122 5.55 -1.41 9.72
N LEU A 123 5.74 -0.62 10.79
CA LEU A 123 5.22 0.74 10.87
C LEU A 123 5.87 1.68 9.85
N LYS A 124 7.20 1.68 9.71
CA LYS A 124 7.91 2.49 8.71
C LYS A 124 7.37 2.20 7.31
N ALA A 125 7.23 0.93 6.97
CA ALA A 125 6.69 0.51 5.68
C ALA A 125 5.22 0.94 5.46
N ALA A 126 4.41 1.06 6.51
CA ALA A 126 3.06 1.59 6.40
C ALA A 126 3.07 3.11 6.14
N LEU A 127 3.97 3.84 6.82
CA LEU A 127 4.14 5.28 6.63
C LEU A 127 4.65 5.63 5.23
N ASP A 128 5.63 4.90 4.71
CA ASP A 128 6.19 5.13 3.36
C ASP A 128 5.15 4.98 2.25
N ARG A 129 4.12 4.15 2.45
CA ARG A 129 2.99 4.01 1.51
C ARG A 129 1.96 5.11 1.65
N PHE A 130 1.82 5.65 2.86
CA PHE A 130 0.79 6.63 3.20
C PHE A 130 1.22 8.05 2.86
N LEU A 131 2.51 8.35 3.03
CA LEU A 131 3.12 9.64 2.76
C LEU A 131 3.80 9.56 1.38
N PRO A 132 3.19 10.13 0.33
CA PRO A 132 3.83 10.21 -0.99
C PRO A 132 5.01 11.20 -1.01
#